data_AF-A0A1Y3Y1A6-F1
#
_entry.id   AF-A0A1Y3Y1A6-F1
#
_cell.length_a   1.000
_cell.length_b   1.000
_cell.length_c   1.000
_cell.angle_alpha   90.00
_cell.angle_beta   90.00
_cell.angle_gamma   90.00
#
_symmetry.space_group_name_H-M   'P 1'
#
loop_
_entity.id
_entity.type
_entity.pdbx_description
1 polymer ?
#
loop_
_entity_poly.entity_id
_entity_poly.type
_entity_poly.pdbx_seq_one_letter_code
_entity_poly.pdbx_strand_id
1 'polypeptide(L)' 'MAKKKNKIYRAGAYKRLSQDEGRGEISNSIINQTELIKDYGKKHSDTEIVAEYDDDGYSGTNFAGVR' A
#
# COMPACT_ATOMS: atom_id res chain seq x y z
N MET A 1 33.21 -11.40 14.25
CA MET A 1 31.80 -10.95 14.28
C MET A 1 31.49 -10.24 12.96
N ALA A 2 30.72 -10.85 12.07
CA ALA A 2 30.38 -10.22 10.78
C ALA A 2 29.39 -9.06 11.01
N LYS A 3 29.73 -7.87 10.53
CA LYS A 3 28.88 -6.67 10.60
C LYS A 3 27.63 -6.92 9.75
N LYS A 4 26.44 -7.05 10.35
CA LYS A 4 25.16 -7.14 9.61
C LYS A 4 25.08 -5.90 8.71
N LYS A 5 25.03 -6.11 7.40
CA LYS A 5 24.75 -5.01 6.46
C LYS A 5 23.32 -4.54 6.76
N ASN A 6 23.15 -3.25 7.07
CA ASN A 6 21.82 -2.63 7.12
C ASN A 6 21.28 -2.63 5.69
N LYS A 7 20.48 -3.64 5.37
CA LYS A 7 19.81 -3.76 4.07
C LYS A 7 18.50 -2.97 4.17
N ILE A 8 18.31 -2.04 3.25
CA ILE A 8 17.04 -1.35 3.08
C ILE A 8 16.20 -2.12 2.05
N TYR A 9 14.99 -2.48 2.42
CA TYR A 9 14.00 -3.12 1.57
C TYR A 9 13.15 -2.05 0.89
N ARG A 10 13.14 -2.06 -0.43
CA ARG A 10 12.26 -1.18 -1.23
C ARG A 10 10.90 -1.87 -1.38
N ALA A 11 9.86 -1.23 -0.89
CA ALA A 11 8.49 -1.75 -0.86
C ALA A 11 7.54 -0.90 -1.70
N GLY A 12 6.50 -1.53 -2.25
CA GLY A 12 5.36 -0.84 -2.85
C GLY A 12 4.16 -0.91 -1.90
N ALA A 13 3.45 0.20 -1.74
CA ALA A 13 2.16 0.26 -1.06
C ALA A 13 1.05 -0.03 -2.08
N TYR A 14 0.17 -0.98 -1.77
CA TYR A 14 -0.98 -1.28 -2.62
C TYR A 14 -2.27 -1.15 -1.79
N LYS A 15 -3.23 -0.38 -2.31
CA LYS A 15 -4.52 -0.10 -1.67
C LYS A 15 -5.62 -0.43 -2.67
N ARG A 16 -6.72 -1.03 -2.20
CA ARG A 16 -7.84 -1.42 -3.08
C ARG A 16 -9.19 -1.12 -2.43
N LEU A 17 -10.14 -0.67 -3.24
CA LEU A 17 -11.56 -0.64 -2.90
C LEU A 17 -12.31 -1.66 -3.75
N SER A 18 -13.03 -2.57 -3.10
CA SER A 18 -13.89 -3.53 -3.78
C SER A 18 -15.25 -2.97 -4.18
N GLN A 19 -15.66 -1.84 -3.59
CA GLN A 19 -16.96 -1.23 -3.81
C GLN A 19 -16.78 0.28 -3.79
N ASP A 20 -16.95 0.90 -4.95
CA ASP A 20 -16.99 2.35 -5.10
C ASP A 20 -18.35 2.84 -4.59
N GLU A 21 -18.36 3.65 -3.53
CA GLU A 21 -19.58 4.25 -2.99
C GLU A 21 -20.14 5.35 -3.90
N GLY A 22 -19.52 5.60 -5.07
CA GLY A 22 -20.05 6.47 -6.13
C GLY A 22 -20.15 7.95 -5.73
N ARG A 23 -19.58 8.32 -4.58
CA ARG A 23 -19.44 9.69 -4.14
C ARG A 23 -18.00 10.07 -4.43
N GLY A 24 -17.78 11.17 -5.16
CA GLY A 24 -16.44 11.67 -5.54
C GLY A 24 -15.55 12.11 -4.36
N GLU A 25 -15.72 11.52 -3.18
CA GLU A 25 -14.91 11.69 -1.98
C GLU A 25 -14.05 10.44 -1.76
N ILE A 26 -12.80 10.62 -1.32
CA ILE A 26 -11.92 9.51 -0.98
C ILE A 26 -12.58 8.68 0.14
N SER A 27 -12.80 7.40 -0.10
CA SER A 27 -13.40 6.49 0.89
C SER A 27 -12.58 6.46 2.18
N ASN A 28 -13.27 6.47 3.33
CA ASN A 28 -12.67 6.30 4.66
C ASN A 28 -11.81 5.03 4.75
N SER A 29 -12.14 3.99 3.99
CA SER A 29 -11.34 2.76 3.93
C SER A 29 -9.98 2.95 3.25
N ILE A 30 -9.86 3.83 2.25
CA ILE A 30 -8.57 4.15 1.60
C ILE A 30 -7.71 5.04 2.50
N ILE A 31 -8.34 5.98 3.21
CA ILE A 31 -7.65 6.82 4.20
C ILE A 31 -7.03 5.93 5.28
N ASN A 32 -7.82 5.03 5.87
CA ASN A 32 -7.35 4.12 6.91
C ASN A 32 -6.24 3.17 6.39
N GLN A 33 -6.38 2.62 5.18
CA GLN A 33 -5.33 1.79 4.56
C GLN A 33 -4.02 2.57 4.38
N THR A 34 -4.11 3.84 3.94
CA THR A 34 -2.96 4.72 3.77
C THR A 34 -2.25 4.98 5.09
N GLU A 35 -3.00 5.24 6.16
CA GLU A 35 -2.43 5.49 7.49
C GLU A 35 -1.71 4.27 8.04
N LEU A 36 -2.30 3.07 7.91
CA LEU A 36 -1.69 1.82 8.35
C LEU A 36 -0.37 1.53 7.62
N ILE A 37 -0.32 1.73 6.31
CA ILE A 37 0.89 1.51 5.52
C ILE A 37 1.99 2.51 5.90
N LYS A 38 1.64 3.78 6.10
CA LYS A 38 2.59 4.82 6.53
C LYS A 38 3.12 4.55 7.94
N ASP A 39 2.25 4.14 8.86
CA ASP A 39 2.65 3.75 10.21
C ASP A 39 3.60 2.56 10.21
N TYR A 40 3.33 1.54 9.38
CA TYR A 40 4.24 0.41 9.19
C TYR A 40 5.62 0.86 8.70
N GLY A 41 5.69 1.68 7.64
CA GLY A 41 6.96 2.19 7.12
C GLY A 41 7.75 3.01 8.15
N LYS A 42 7.07 3.81 8.99
CA LYS A 42 7.73 4.58 10.05
C LYS A 42 8.29 3.69 11.17
N LYS A 43 7.62 2.59 11.50
CA LYS A 43 8.04 1.66 12.55
C LYS A 43 9.17 0.72 12.12
N HIS A 44 9.41 0.58 10.82
CA HIS A 44 10.41 -0.34 10.25
C HIS A 44 11.49 0.43 9.50
N SER A 45 12.58 0.78 10.20
CA SER A 45 13.68 1.59 9.66
C SER A 45 14.50 0.89 8.55
N ASP A 46 14.26 -0.39 8.33
CA ASP A 46 14.82 -1.17 7.23
C ASP A 46 13.90 -1.22 6.00
N THR A 47 12.74 -0.56 6.03
CA THR A 47 11.77 -0.56 4.93
C THR A 47 11.55 0.85 4.39
N GLU A 48 11.67 0.99 3.07
CA GLU A 48 11.43 2.22 2.33
C GLU A 48 10.27 1.99 1.35
N ILE A 49 9.17 2.72 1.49
CA ILE A 49 8.07 2.68 0.52
C ILE A 49 8.43 3.59 -0.65
N VAL A 50 8.59 3.00 -1.84
CA VAL A 50 9.10 3.69 -3.04
C VAL A 50 8.05 3.87 -4.14
N ALA A 51 6.86 3.30 -3.96
CA ALA A 51 5.74 3.41 -4.90
C ALA A 51 4.41 3.20 -4.16
N GLU A 52 3.35 3.85 -4.65
CA GLU A 52 1.96 3.63 -4.21
C GLU A 52 1.11 3.24 -5.42
N TYR A 53 0.23 2.25 -5.25
CA TYR A 53 -0.66 1.70 -6.29
C TYR A 53 -2.07 1.57 -5.73
N ASP A 54 -3.05 2.08 -6.48
CA ASP A 54 -4.45 2.17 -6.05
C ASP A 54 -5.35 1.50 -7.09
N ASP A 55 -6.04 0.43 -6.70
CA ASP A 55 -7.09 -0.20 -7.50
C ASP A 55 -8.47 0.23 -6.99
N ASP A 56 -9.09 1.16 -7.71
CA ASP A 56 -10.44 1.63 -7.45
C ASP A 56 -11.42 0.95 -8.41
N GLY A 57 -12.31 0.10 -7.89
CA GLY A 57 -13.35 -0.56 -8.67
C GLY A 57 -12.98 -1.90 -9.34
N TYR A 58 -11.82 -2.50 -9.03
CA TYR A 58 -11.42 -3.81 -9.58
C TYR A 58 -11.77 -4.98 -8.64
N SER A 59 -12.35 -6.04 -9.22
CA SER A 59 -12.66 -7.28 -8.50
C SER A 59 -11.38 -8.01 -8.08
N GLY A 60 -11.23 -8.35 -6.81
CA GLY A 60 -10.06 -9.08 -6.29
C GLY A 60 -10.02 -10.58 -6.66
N THR A 61 -10.92 -11.03 -7.53
CA THR A 61 -11.04 -12.43 -7.97
C THR A 61 -10.10 -12.76 -9.12
N ASN A 62 -9.46 -11.76 -9.74
CA ASN A 62 -8.49 -11.93 -10.79
C ASN A 62 -7.45 -10.80 -10.76
N PHE A 63 -6.18 -11.11 -11.02
CA PHE A 63 -5.14 -10.10 -11.27
C PHE A 63 -5.22 -9.53 -12.70
N ALA A 64 -6.21 -9.97 -13.48
CA ALA A 64 -6.41 -9.56 -14.86
C ALA A 64 -6.97 -8.13 -14.89
N GLY A 65 -6.09 -7.13 -15.02
CA GLY A 65 -6.48 -5.72 -15.16
C GLY A 65 -5.71 -4.75 -14.27
N VAL A 66 -4.96 -5.26 -13.28
CA VAL A 66 -4.06 -4.45 -12.45
C VAL A 66 -2.93 -3.93 -13.34
N ARG A 67 -2.85 -2.62 -13.57
CA ARG A 67 -1.79 -1.96 -14.34
C ARG A 67 -0.89 -1.13 -13.45
#